data_AF-A0A317X2T4-F1
#
_entry.id   AF-A0A317X2T4-F1
#
_cell.length_a   1.000
_cell.length_b   1.000
_cell.length_c   1.000
_cell.angle_alpha   90.00
_cell.angle_beta   90.00
_cell.angle_gamma   90.00
#
_symmetry.space_group_name_H-M   'P 1'
#
loop_
_entity.id
_entity.type
_entity.pdbx_description
1 polymer ?
#
loop_
_entity_poly.entity_id
_entity_poly.type
_entity_poly.pdbx_seq_one_letter_code
_entity_poly.pdbx_strand_id
1 'polypeptide(L)' 'MSSMDCLQPPLTPPQREIVKSYGGWTQFMLAFGLKPWEREDEEEGLRILVALTDNDDDDDEEDEDEN' A
#
# COMPACT_ATOMS: atom_id res chain seq x y z
N MET A 1 4.65 16.80 3.79
CA MET A 1 5.24 15.49 4.07
C MET A 1 5.37 15.38 5.57
N SER A 2 4.75 14.38 6.19
CA SER A 2 4.77 14.22 7.64
C SER A 2 6.19 13.83 8.04
N SER A 3 6.66 14.29 9.20
CA SER A 3 8.06 14.07 9.65
C SER A 3 8.42 12.59 9.86
N MET A 4 7.47 11.66 9.72
CA MET A 4 7.62 10.22 9.94
C MET A 4 7.68 9.41 8.63
N ASP A 5 7.49 10.05 7.46
CA ASP A 5 7.68 9.39 6.16
C ASP A 5 9.16 9.08 5.84
N CYS A 6 10.09 9.44 6.73
CA CYS A 6 11.51 9.14 6.60
C CYS A 6 11.84 7.64 6.68
N LEU A 7 10.91 6.82 7.18
CA LEU A 7 11.01 5.36 7.24
C LEU A 7 10.32 4.67 6.05
N GLN A 8 9.92 5.42 5.04
CA GLN A 8 9.30 4.85 3.85
C GLN A 8 10.35 4.05 3.04
N PRO A 9 10.11 2.75 2.79
CA PRO A 9 10.96 1.97 1.90
C PRO A 9 10.81 2.44 0.44
N PRO A 10 11.72 2.06 -0.47
CA PRO A 10 11.58 2.40 -1.89
C PRO A 10 10.31 1.78 -2.47
N LEU A 11 9.31 2.62 -2.75
CA LEU A 11 8.04 2.21 -3.36
C LEU A 11 8.00 2.50 -4.87
N THR A 12 7.32 1.63 -5.60
CA THR A 12 6.96 1.86 -7.01
C THR A 12 5.94 3.00 -7.14
N PRO A 13 5.75 3.59 -8.35
CA PRO A 13 4.76 4.66 -8.53
C PRO A 13 3.32 4.28 -8.12
N PRO A 14 2.78 3.09 -8.49
CA PRO A 14 1.44 2.67 -8.06
C PRO A 14 1.30 2.56 -6.53
N GLN A 15 2.25 1.87 -5.89
CA GLN A 15 2.33 1.74 -4.43
C GLN A 15 2.35 3.10 -3.71
N ARG A 16 3.02 4.09 -4.31
CA ARG A 16 3.10 5.44 -3.76
C ARG A 16 1.77 6.17 -3.82
N GLU A 17 0.97 5.98 -4.87
CA GLU A 17 -0.35 6.61 -4.96
C GLU A 17 -1.32 6.02 -3.93
N ILE A 18 -1.28 4.71 -3.68
CA ILE A 18 -2.02 4.09 -2.57
C ILE A 18 -1.59 4.70 -1.25
N VAL A 19 -0.30 4.66 -0.91
CA VAL A 19 0.19 5.21 0.37
C VAL A 19 -0.16 6.69 0.54
N LYS A 20 -0.15 7.45 -0.55
CA LYS A 20 -0.53 8.88 -0.57
C LYS A 20 -2.02 9.08 -0.32
N SER A 21 -2.90 8.18 -0.73
CA SER A 21 -4.34 8.24 -0.44
C SER A 21 -4.64 8.12 1.06
N TYR A 22 -3.80 7.37 1.80
CA TYR A 22 -3.84 7.28 3.27
C TYR A 22 -3.17 8.47 3.97
N GLY A 23 -2.50 9.36 3.24
CA GLY A 23 -1.80 10.52 3.81
C GLY A 23 -0.31 10.30 4.10
N GLY A 24 0.31 9.24 3.55
CA GLY A 24 1.72 8.92 3.70
C GLY A 24 1.98 7.53 4.28
N TRP A 25 3.24 7.09 4.26
CA TRP A 25 3.62 5.73 4.68
C TRP A 25 3.28 5.47 6.13
N THR A 26 3.53 6.46 6.99
CA THR A 26 3.19 6.36 8.41
C THR A 26 1.68 6.22 8.63
N GLN A 27 0.87 7.01 7.93
CA GLN A 27 -0.59 6.96 8.11
C GLN A 27 -1.17 5.67 7.55
N PHE A 28 -0.64 5.18 6.42
CA PHE A 28 -0.94 3.86 5.91
C PHE A 28 -0.67 2.78 6.96
N MET A 29 0.55 2.70 7.50
CA MET A 29 0.88 1.69 8.51
C MET A 29 0.00 1.80 9.76
N LEU A 30 -0.24 3.02 10.26
CA LEU A 30 -1.12 3.25 11.40
C LEU A 30 -2.57 2.81 11.14
N ALA A 31 -3.08 2.94 9.91
CA ALA A 31 -4.42 2.48 9.55
C ALA A 31 -4.59 0.96 9.68
N PHE A 32 -3.49 0.20 9.52
CA PHE A 32 -3.46 -1.26 9.72
C PHE A 32 -2.93 -1.67 11.10
N GLY A 33 -2.67 -0.71 12.01
CA GLY A 33 -2.15 -1.00 13.35
C GLY A 33 -0.68 -1.42 13.38
N LEU A 34 0.06 -1.15 12.30
CA LEU A 34 1.46 -1.52 12.10
C LEU A 34 2.40 -0.39 12.55
N LYS A 35 3.58 -0.74 13.08
CA LYS A 35 4.58 0.22 13.54
C LYS A 35 5.70 0.38 12.49
N PRO A 36 5.88 1.58 11.89
CA PRO A 36 6.89 1.81 10.86
C PRO A 36 8.34 1.69 11.30
N TRP A 37 8.61 1.64 12.61
CA TRP A 37 9.95 1.43 13.16
C TRP A 37 10.24 -0.04 13.52
N GLU A 38 9.24 -0.92 13.45
CA GLU A 38 9.42 -2.35 13.65
C GLU A 38 9.56 -3.03 12.28
N ARG A 39 10.68 -3.73 12.06
CA ARG A 39 10.97 -4.37 10.77
C ARG A 39 9.91 -5.40 10.36
N GLU A 40 9.38 -6.16 11.31
CA GLU A 40 8.35 -7.18 11.04
C GLU A 40 7.04 -6.53 10.56
N ASP A 41 6.67 -5.40 11.16
CA ASP A 41 5.48 -4.63 10.78
C ASP A 41 5.71 -3.90 9.44
N GLU A 42 6.93 -3.44 9.15
CA GLU A 42 7.30 -2.87 7.84
C GLU A 42 7.13 -3.90 6.72
N GLU A 43 7.66 -5.12 6.92
CA GLU A 43 7.51 -6.24 6.00
C GLU A 43 6.04 -6.62 5.79
N GLU A 44 5.22 -6.59 6.85
CA GLU A 44 3.78 -6.78 6.75
C GLU A 44 3.09 -5.66 5.97
N GLY A 45 3.42 -4.40 6.25
CA GLY A 45 2.87 -3.25 5.55
C GLY A 45 3.18 -3.29 4.06
N LEU A 46 4.39 -3.72 3.68
CA LEU A 46 4.77 -3.93 2.29
C LEU A 46 3.94 -5.05 1.64
N ARG A 47 3.68 -6.17 2.33
CA ARG A 47 2.83 -7.24 1.80
C ARG A 47 1.40 -6.79 1.55
N ILE A 48 0.82 -6.05 2.49
CA ILE A 48 -0.51 -5.46 2.34
C ILE A 48 -0.52 -4.49 1.16
N LEU A 49 0.51 -3.63 1.05
CA LEU A 49 0.59 -2.65 -0.03
C LEU A 49 0.72 -3.29 -1.41
N VAL A 50 1.49 -4.37 -1.53
CA VAL A 50 1.57 -5.17 -2.77
C VAL A 50 0.20 -5.74 -3.11
N ALA A 51 -0.47 -6.39 -2.16
CA ALA A 51 -1.80 -6.97 -2.39
C ALA A 51 -2.85 -5.92 -2.78
N LEU A 52 -2.81 -4.73 -2.19
CA LEU A 52 -3.69 -3.62 -2.57
C LEU A 52 -3.37 -3.04 -3.95
N THR A 53 -2.11 -3.10 -4.37
CA THR A 53 -1.69 -2.63 -5.70
C THR A 53 -2.19 -3.60 -6.78
N ASP A 54 -1.99 -4.90 -6.55
CA ASP A 54 -2.43 -5.92 -7.50
C ASP A 54 -3.97 -5.91 -7.66
N ASN A 55 -4.71 -5.70 -6.57
CA ASN A 55 -6.18 -5.62 -6.62
C ASN A 55 -6.72 -4.32 -7.25
N ASP A 56 -5.93 -3.25 -7.34
CA ASP A 56 -6.34 -2.00 -8.01
C ASP A 56 -6.11 -2.08 -9.53
N ASP A 57 -5.26 -3.02 -9.99
CA ASP A 57 -5.02 -3.31 -11.42
C ASP A 57 -6.00 -4.35 -12.01
N ASP A 58 -6.76 -5.09 -11.18
CA ASP A 58 -7.73 -6.14 -11.56
C ASP A 58 -9.16 -5.61 -11.83
N ASP A 59 -9.32 -4.36 -12.29
CA ASP A 59 -10.62 -3.82 -12.77
C ASP A 59 -10.82 -4.07 -14.29
N ASP A 60 -10.15 -5.09 -14.84
CA ASP A 60 -10.24 -5.57 -16.22
C ASP A 60 -10.24 -7.12 -16.24
N GLU A 61 -11.35 -7.77 -15.85
CA GLU A 61 -11.83 -9.06 -16.40
C GLU A 61 -12.95 -9.62 -15.52
N GLU A 62 -14.21 -9.48 -15.95
CA GLU A 62 -15.24 -10.53 -15.97
C GLU A 62 -16.59 -9.91 -16.37
N ASP A 63 -16.99 -10.09 -17.64
CA ASP A 63 -18.36 -10.36 -18.08
C ASP A 63 -18.38 -10.53 -19.62
N GLU A 64 -17.64 -11.52 -20.15
CA GLU A 64 -17.98 -12.13 -21.46
C GLU A 64 -18.92 -13.32 -21.22
N ASP A 65 -20.15 -13.03 -20.77
CA ASP A 65 -21.28 -13.96 -20.95
C ASP A 65 -21.69 -13.93 -22.44
N GLU A 66 -20.94 -14.63 -23.31
CA GLU A 66 -21.34 -14.85 -24.70
C GLU A 66 -22.09 -16.20 -24.88
N ASN A 67 -23.42 -16.06 -24.88
CA ASN A 67 -24.46 -16.83 -25.61
C ASN A 67 -24.78 -18.30 -25.25
#